data_AF-A0A7V8VG49-F1
#
_entry.id   AF-A0A7V8VG49-F1
#
_cell.length_a   1.000
_cell.length_b   1.000
_cell.length_c   1.000
_cell.angle_alpha   90.00
_cell.angle_beta   90.00
_cell.angle_gamma   90.00
#
_symmetry.space_group_name_H-M   'P 1'
#
loop_
_entity.id
_entity.type
_entity.pdbx_description
1 polymer ?
#
loop_
_entity_poly.entity_id
_entity_poly.type
_entity_poly.pdbx_seq_one_letter_code
_entity_poly.pdbx_strand_id
1 'polypeptide(L)'
;MLKKLLIVGVVSFLAVAALQGTRLGSFLMSEAQSLRERAEAAIPPEREIARLRHEVRKLDKDILEVVNQLAKENVQTSQLESRVKELRASQGRAKELLEARAEAIKKAQEFVIFDNRKLTVAEAKAMLEEGVRRYALQQKTLESMEQALATRLRIRDTLAKQLEVMKGQKAELTATIDALEAELQVLKLQQMESKYQTDDTRLARIKEGIRELQAQIQVEREKLRLLPAALESSPVPAADKSVDDIMAPLRGQQQTTD
;
A
#
# COMPACT_ATOMS: atom_id res chain seq x y z
N MET A 1 -17.97 9.12 -25.70
CA MET A 1 -16.51 8.96 -25.96
C MET A 1 -15.76 8.33 -24.77
N LEU A 2 -16.34 7.36 -24.05
CA LEU A 2 -15.74 6.80 -22.82
C LEU A 2 -14.66 5.72 -23.04
N LYS A 3 -14.47 5.22 -24.27
CA LYS A 3 -13.52 4.14 -24.58
C LYS A 3 -12.05 4.59 -24.66
N LYS A 4 -11.76 5.89 -24.62
CA LYS A 4 -10.38 6.43 -24.77
C LYS A 4 -9.64 6.65 -23.45
N LEU A 5 -10.34 6.78 -22.31
CA LEU A 5 -9.70 7.04 -21.01
C LEU A 5 -9.17 5.76 -20.31
N LEU A 6 -9.79 4.61 -20.54
CA LEU A 6 -9.33 3.32 -20.00
C LEU A 6 -8.03 2.80 -20.67
N ILE A 7 -7.64 3.39 -21.80
CA ILE A 7 -6.47 2.97 -22.58
C ILE A 7 -5.18 3.65 -22.08
N VAL A 8 -5.27 4.86 -21.51
CA VAL A 8 -4.10 5.65 -21.09
C VAL A 8 -3.37 5.01 -19.90
N GLY A 9 -4.09 4.32 -18.99
CA GLY A 9 -3.50 3.62 -17.85
C GLY A 9 -2.92 2.24 -18.15
N VAL A 10 -3.27 1.63 -19.29
CA VAL A 10 -2.83 0.26 -19.64
C VAL A 10 -1.74 0.26 -20.73
N VAL A 11 -1.76 1.25 -21.63
CA VAL A 11 -0.72 1.39 -22.66
C VAL A 11 0.64 1.79 -22.09
N SER A 12 0.68 2.54 -20.99
CA SER A 12 1.94 2.89 -20.30
C SER A 12 2.67 1.66 -19.77
N PHE A 13 1.96 0.68 -19.20
CA PHE A 13 2.56 -0.56 -18.68
C PHE A 13 3.02 -1.50 -19.82
N LEU A 14 2.24 -1.60 -20.90
CA LEU A 14 2.59 -2.43 -22.06
C LEU A 14 3.74 -1.86 -22.90
N ALA A 15 3.90 -0.53 -22.97
CA ALA A 15 5.03 0.11 -23.66
C ALA A 15 6.38 -0.22 -23.01
N VAL A 16 6.43 -0.33 -21.69
CA VAL A 16 7.64 -0.71 -20.94
C VAL A 16 7.96 -2.20 -21.15
N ALA A 17 6.95 -3.07 -21.16
CA ALA A 17 7.13 -4.50 -21.42
C ALA A 17 7.61 -4.82 -22.85
N ALA A 18 7.12 -4.09 -23.86
CA ALA A 18 7.46 -4.34 -25.26
C ALA A 18 8.93 -4.02 -25.61
N LEU A 19 9.54 -3.04 -24.92
CA LEU A 19 10.94 -2.64 -25.16
C LEU A 19 11.99 -3.63 -24.60
N GLN A 20 11.59 -4.56 -23.73
CA GLN A 20 12.48 -5.63 -23.25
C GLN A 20 12.62 -6.80 -24.26
N GLY A 21 11.80 -6.83 -25.32
CA GLY A 21 11.69 -7.98 -26.23
C GLY A 21 12.60 -7.98 -27.47
N THR A 22 13.22 -6.86 -27.85
CA THR A 22 13.94 -6.74 -29.14
C THR A 22 15.46 -6.66 -28.96
N ARG A 23 16.18 -7.64 -29.50
CA ARG A 23 17.63 -7.87 -29.35
C ARG A 23 18.56 -6.80 -29.97
N LEU A 24 18.03 -5.63 -30.34
CA LEU A 24 18.80 -4.47 -30.83
C LEU A 24 18.82 -3.31 -29.81
N GLY A 25 17.98 -3.35 -28.76
CA GLY A 25 18.02 -2.33 -27.70
C GLY A 25 19.21 -2.46 -26.74
N SER A 26 19.69 -3.70 -26.50
CA SER A 26 20.62 -3.97 -25.39
C SER A 26 22.01 -3.36 -25.52
N PHE A 27 22.50 -3.10 -26.74
CA PHE A 27 23.84 -2.51 -26.96
C PHE A 27 23.86 -0.97 -26.90
N LEU A 28 22.77 -0.30 -27.33
CA LEU A 28 22.65 1.15 -27.14
C LEU A 28 22.24 1.50 -25.71
N MET A 29 21.45 0.63 -25.06
CA MET A 29 21.03 0.83 -23.68
C MET A 29 22.18 0.59 -22.68
N SER A 30 23.14 -0.29 -22.96
CA SER A 30 24.30 -0.52 -22.07
C SER A 30 25.27 0.66 -22.00
N GLU A 31 25.58 1.33 -23.12
CA GLU A 31 26.44 2.51 -23.09
C GLU A 31 25.72 3.71 -22.44
N ALA A 32 24.44 3.91 -22.76
CA ALA A 32 23.60 4.89 -22.07
C ALA A 32 23.45 4.58 -20.57
N GLN A 33 23.34 3.32 -20.17
CA GLN A 33 23.35 2.90 -18.77
C GLN A 33 24.69 3.21 -18.11
N SER A 34 25.84 2.92 -18.73
CA SER A 34 27.15 3.21 -18.10
C SER A 34 27.40 4.71 -17.85
N LEU A 35 26.86 5.60 -18.70
CA LEU A 35 26.89 7.05 -18.49
C LEU A 35 25.84 7.49 -17.47
N ARG A 36 24.66 6.87 -17.48
CA ARG A 36 23.57 7.14 -16.55
C ARG A 36 23.87 6.67 -15.13
N GLU A 37 24.49 5.51 -14.95
CA GLU A 37 24.97 4.96 -13.67
C GLU A 37 26.04 5.87 -13.06
N ARG A 38 26.95 6.43 -13.88
CA ARG A 38 27.94 7.42 -13.43
C ARG A 38 27.33 8.79 -13.10
N ALA A 39 26.21 9.16 -13.74
CA ALA A 39 25.48 10.39 -13.44
C ALA A 39 24.54 10.24 -12.23
N GLU A 40 23.84 9.11 -12.08
CA GLU A 40 22.98 8.77 -10.95
C GLU A 40 23.83 8.56 -9.68
N ALA A 41 25.02 7.95 -9.77
CA ALA A 41 26.00 7.90 -8.68
C ALA A 41 26.55 9.28 -8.27
N ALA A 42 26.37 10.33 -9.08
CA ALA A 42 26.78 11.70 -8.77
C ALA A 42 25.63 12.56 -8.20
N ILE A 43 24.41 12.03 -8.07
CA ILE A 43 23.30 12.70 -7.37
C ILE A 43 23.44 12.41 -5.87
N PRO A 44 23.64 13.44 -5.01
CA PRO A 44 23.65 13.24 -3.57
C PRO A 44 22.31 12.63 -3.12
N PRO A 45 22.30 11.59 -2.27
CA PRO A 45 21.08 10.86 -1.93
C PRO A 45 20.01 11.74 -1.24
N GLU A 46 20.39 12.89 -0.67
CA GLU A 46 19.47 13.91 -0.17
C GLU A 46 18.65 14.58 -1.27
N ARG A 47 19.24 14.78 -2.46
CA ARG A 47 18.52 15.32 -3.63
C ARG A 47 17.54 14.29 -4.17
N GLU A 48 17.88 13.01 -4.13
CA GLU A 48 17.00 11.93 -4.55
C GLU A 48 15.78 11.84 -3.62
N ILE A 49 16.00 11.81 -2.31
CA ILE A 49 14.96 11.92 -1.28
C ILE A 49 14.08 13.17 -1.50
N ALA A 50 14.69 14.34 -1.71
CA ALA A 50 13.93 15.57 -1.95
C ALA A 50 13.09 15.51 -3.24
N ARG A 51 13.59 14.84 -4.29
CA ARG A 51 12.84 14.58 -5.54
C ARG A 51 11.66 13.66 -5.29
N LEU A 52 11.88 12.53 -4.63
CA LEU A 52 10.83 11.56 -4.25
C LEU A 52 9.77 12.23 -3.37
N ARG A 53 10.17 13.07 -2.41
CA ARG A 53 9.24 13.82 -1.54
C ARG A 53 8.41 14.84 -2.31
N HIS A 54 8.98 15.45 -3.36
CA HIS A 54 8.26 16.32 -4.28
C HIS A 54 7.31 15.54 -5.21
N GLU A 55 7.70 14.36 -5.67
CA GLU A 55 6.83 13.44 -6.43
C GLU A 55 5.64 12.96 -5.57
N VAL A 56 5.88 12.55 -4.31
CA VAL A 56 4.80 12.17 -3.37
C VAL A 56 3.82 13.32 -3.08
N ARG A 57 4.29 14.58 -3.10
CA ARG A 57 3.38 15.75 -3.04
C ARG A 57 2.57 15.96 -4.33
N LYS A 58 3.01 15.48 -5.50
CA LYS A 58 2.21 15.56 -6.73
C LYS A 58 0.99 14.63 -6.69
N LEU A 59 1.06 13.51 -5.97
CA LEU A 59 -0.12 12.65 -5.74
C LEU A 59 -1.29 13.40 -5.08
N ASP A 60 -1.06 14.51 -4.36
CA ASP A 60 -2.17 15.33 -3.85
C ASP A 60 -3.08 15.87 -4.97
N LYS A 61 -2.50 16.24 -6.13
CA LYS A 61 -3.27 16.68 -7.29
C LYS A 61 -4.11 15.53 -7.85
N ASP A 62 -3.51 14.35 -7.99
CA ASP A 62 -4.19 13.18 -8.55
C ASP A 62 -5.29 12.67 -7.61
N ILE A 63 -5.04 12.70 -6.30
CA ILE A 63 -6.04 12.46 -5.25
C ILE A 63 -7.20 13.47 -5.36
N LEU A 64 -6.91 14.77 -5.50
CA LEU A 64 -7.93 15.81 -5.68
C LEU A 64 -8.73 15.61 -6.97
N GLU A 65 -8.12 15.13 -8.06
CA GLU A 65 -8.84 14.80 -9.30
C GLU A 65 -9.83 13.64 -9.08
N VAL A 66 -9.45 12.59 -8.35
CA VAL A 66 -10.36 11.49 -7.98
C VAL A 66 -11.46 11.96 -7.01
N VAL A 67 -11.14 12.81 -6.03
CA VAL A 67 -12.13 13.43 -5.12
C VAL A 67 -13.16 14.24 -5.90
N ASN A 68 -12.72 15.06 -6.86
CA ASN A 68 -13.62 15.87 -7.69
C ASN A 68 -14.53 14.99 -8.58
N GLN A 69 -14.00 13.90 -9.13
CA GLN A 69 -14.79 12.93 -9.89
C GLN A 69 -15.82 12.23 -9.00
N LEU A 70 -15.43 11.78 -7.81
CA LEU A 70 -16.31 11.14 -6.83
C LEU A 70 -17.41 12.08 -6.34
N ALA A 71 -17.08 13.33 -6.03
CA ALA A 71 -18.05 14.35 -5.60
C ALA A 71 -19.09 14.63 -6.71
N LYS A 72 -18.64 14.76 -7.96
CA LYS A 72 -19.53 14.91 -9.12
C LYS A 72 -20.44 13.69 -9.29
N GLU A 73 -19.90 12.49 -9.15
CA GLU A 73 -20.67 11.25 -9.29
C GLU A 73 -21.69 11.07 -8.16
N ASN A 74 -21.35 11.45 -6.93
CA ASN A 74 -22.27 11.47 -5.78
C ASN A 74 -23.51 12.35 -6.07
N VAL A 75 -23.29 13.59 -6.54
CA VAL A 75 -24.39 14.51 -6.87
C VAL A 75 -25.24 13.98 -8.04
N GLN A 76 -24.60 13.48 -9.09
CA GLN A 76 -25.32 12.93 -10.26
C GLN A 76 -26.11 11.65 -9.92
N THR A 77 -25.56 10.80 -9.04
CA THR A 77 -26.22 9.60 -8.52
C THR A 77 -27.44 10.00 -7.68
N SER A 78 -27.28 10.89 -6.70
CA SER A 78 -28.38 11.37 -5.85
C SER A 78 -29.53 12.01 -6.64
N GLN A 79 -29.21 12.84 -7.65
CA GLN A 79 -30.22 13.42 -8.53
C GLN A 79 -30.97 12.35 -9.36
N LEU A 80 -30.27 11.29 -9.79
CA LEU A 80 -30.90 10.19 -10.52
C LEU A 80 -31.74 9.29 -9.60
N GLU A 81 -31.30 9.03 -8.37
CA GLU A 81 -32.06 8.32 -7.34
C GLU A 81 -33.40 9.00 -7.06
N SER A 82 -33.41 10.32 -6.87
CA SER A 82 -34.65 11.09 -6.69
C SER A 82 -35.60 10.95 -7.88
N ARG A 83 -35.09 11.10 -9.11
CA ARG A 83 -35.90 10.95 -10.33
C ARG A 83 -36.45 9.54 -10.52
N VAL A 84 -35.65 8.51 -10.23
CA VAL A 84 -36.10 7.10 -10.25
C VAL A 84 -37.18 6.87 -9.20
N LYS A 85 -37.02 7.40 -7.98
CA LYS A 85 -38.00 7.30 -6.90
C LYS A 85 -39.33 8.00 -7.27
N GLU A 86 -39.26 9.20 -7.82
CA GLU A 86 -40.43 9.96 -8.30
C GLU A 86 -41.16 9.23 -9.44
N LEU A 87 -40.42 8.78 -10.46
CA LEU A 87 -40.98 8.07 -11.60
C LEU A 87 -41.62 6.74 -11.17
N ARG A 88 -40.94 5.96 -10.32
CA ARG A 88 -41.50 4.72 -9.74
C ARG A 88 -42.77 4.98 -8.92
N ALA A 89 -42.82 6.06 -8.14
CA ALA A 89 -44.03 6.46 -7.41
C ALA A 89 -45.16 7.00 -8.31
N SER A 90 -44.83 7.58 -9.47
CA SER A 90 -45.85 7.91 -10.49
C SER A 90 -46.37 6.66 -11.21
N GLN A 91 -45.51 5.68 -11.49
CA GLN A 91 -45.89 4.41 -12.11
C GLN A 91 -46.79 3.59 -11.19
N GLY A 92 -46.51 3.51 -9.89
CA GLY A 92 -47.42 2.84 -8.92
C GLY A 92 -48.85 3.40 -9.01
N ARG A 93 -49.00 4.72 -8.91
CA ARG A 93 -50.30 5.41 -9.04
C ARG A 93 -50.95 5.22 -10.42
N ALA A 94 -50.16 5.25 -11.50
CA ALA A 94 -50.67 5.01 -12.85
C ALA A 94 -51.18 3.57 -13.02
N LYS A 95 -50.48 2.59 -12.45
CA LYS A 95 -50.87 1.18 -12.45
C LYS A 95 -52.20 0.97 -11.70
N GLU A 96 -52.29 1.47 -10.47
CA GLU A 96 -53.52 1.41 -9.65
C GLU A 96 -54.72 2.02 -10.38
N LEU A 97 -54.53 3.18 -11.02
CA LEU A 97 -55.59 3.83 -11.82
C LEU A 97 -56.02 2.99 -13.03
N LEU A 98 -55.07 2.37 -13.73
CA LEU A 98 -55.38 1.51 -14.89
C LEU A 98 -56.08 0.22 -14.46
N GLU A 99 -55.68 -0.39 -13.34
CA GLU A 99 -56.34 -1.57 -12.76
C GLU A 99 -57.78 -1.23 -12.32
N ALA A 100 -57.99 -0.09 -11.64
CA ALA A 100 -59.32 0.38 -11.27
C ALA A 100 -60.22 0.67 -12.49
N ARG A 101 -59.66 1.28 -13.55
CA ARG A 101 -60.39 1.50 -14.81
C ARG A 101 -60.73 0.19 -15.52
N ALA A 102 -59.82 -0.78 -15.52
CA ALA A 102 -60.07 -2.11 -16.10
C ALA A 102 -61.20 -2.85 -15.37
N GLU A 103 -61.20 -2.83 -14.03
CA GLU A 103 -62.27 -3.42 -13.22
C GLU A 103 -63.63 -2.72 -13.41
N ALA A 104 -63.64 -1.39 -13.53
CA ALA A 104 -64.86 -0.64 -13.84
C ALA A 104 -65.44 -1.01 -15.22
N ILE A 105 -64.58 -1.13 -16.24
CA ILE A 105 -64.98 -1.54 -17.60
C ILE A 105 -65.53 -2.97 -17.62
N LYS A 106 -64.94 -3.91 -16.86
CA LYS A 106 -65.44 -5.30 -16.77
C LYS A 106 -66.84 -5.40 -16.18
N LYS A 107 -67.20 -4.50 -15.26
CA LYS A 107 -68.48 -4.52 -14.52
C LYS A 107 -69.59 -3.70 -15.21
N ALA A 108 -69.24 -2.87 -16.19
CA ALA A 108 -70.19 -2.01 -16.89
C ALA A 108 -70.87 -2.72 -18.06
N GLN A 109 -72.17 -2.43 -18.24
CA GLN A 109 -72.96 -2.98 -19.35
C GLN A 109 -72.84 -2.13 -20.62
N GLU A 110 -73.11 -0.82 -20.54
CA GLU A 110 -73.04 0.09 -21.70
C GLU A 110 -72.09 1.28 -21.50
N PHE A 111 -72.03 1.86 -20.30
CA PHE A 111 -71.29 3.08 -20.00
C PHE A 111 -70.47 2.99 -18.71
N VAL A 112 -69.35 3.72 -18.68
CA VAL A 112 -68.57 4.02 -17.47
C VAL A 112 -68.41 5.54 -17.31
N ILE A 113 -68.12 5.99 -16.09
CA ILE A 113 -67.79 7.40 -15.82
C ILE A 113 -66.32 7.48 -15.41
N PHE A 114 -65.50 8.14 -16.23
CA PHE A 114 -64.10 8.46 -15.91
C PHE A 114 -63.88 9.96 -16.06
N ASP A 115 -63.16 10.58 -15.13
CA ASP A 115 -62.78 12.00 -15.18
C ASP A 115 -63.99 12.92 -15.48
N ASN A 116 -65.11 12.69 -14.76
CA ASN A 116 -66.43 13.31 -14.92
C ASN A 116 -67.07 13.21 -16.32
N ARG A 117 -66.58 12.32 -17.20
CA ARG A 117 -67.15 12.05 -18.53
C ARG A 117 -67.81 10.68 -18.57
N LYS A 118 -69.07 10.63 -19.04
CA LYS A 118 -69.76 9.39 -19.38
C LYS A 118 -69.24 8.91 -20.73
N LEU A 119 -68.63 7.73 -20.75
CA LEU A 119 -68.02 7.09 -21.92
C LEU A 119 -68.74 5.77 -22.18
N THR A 120 -68.89 5.38 -23.44
CA THR A 120 -69.28 4.01 -23.79
C THR A 120 -68.18 3.03 -23.38
N VAL A 121 -68.55 1.76 -23.18
CA VAL A 121 -67.58 0.68 -22.92
C VAL A 121 -66.54 0.56 -24.04
N ALA A 122 -66.88 0.91 -25.29
CA ALA A 122 -65.94 0.89 -26.42
C ALA A 122 -64.88 2.00 -26.31
N GLU A 123 -65.30 3.25 -26.10
CA GLU A 123 -64.39 4.41 -25.89
C GLU A 123 -63.50 4.21 -24.66
N ALA A 124 -64.08 3.68 -23.57
CA ALA A 124 -63.36 3.40 -22.34
C ALA A 124 -62.28 2.31 -22.53
N LYS A 125 -62.54 1.28 -23.34
CA LYS A 125 -61.53 0.27 -23.72
C LYS A 125 -60.40 0.89 -24.54
N ALA A 126 -60.70 1.75 -25.51
CA ALA A 126 -59.67 2.45 -26.30
C ALA A 126 -58.79 3.36 -25.43
N MET A 127 -59.40 4.13 -24.51
CA MET A 127 -58.67 4.95 -23.54
C MET A 127 -57.82 4.12 -22.56
N LEU A 128 -58.30 2.94 -22.13
CA LEU A 128 -57.53 2.02 -21.30
C LEU A 128 -56.32 1.48 -22.08
N GLU A 129 -56.50 1.10 -23.35
CA GLU A 129 -55.42 0.59 -24.18
C GLU A 129 -54.32 1.65 -24.40
N GLU A 130 -54.69 2.90 -24.71
CA GLU A 130 -53.74 4.01 -24.81
C GLU A 130 -53.00 4.25 -23.48
N GLY A 131 -53.73 4.19 -22.36
CA GLY A 131 -53.17 4.29 -21.01
C GLY A 131 -52.14 3.20 -20.71
N VAL A 132 -52.44 1.94 -21.04
CA VAL A 132 -51.53 0.80 -20.88
C VAL A 132 -50.31 0.92 -21.81
N ARG A 133 -50.49 1.36 -23.06
CA ARG A 133 -49.37 1.63 -23.99
C ARG A 133 -48.43 2.71 -23.43
N ARG A 134 -48.97 3.81 -22.89
CA ARG A 134 -48.19 4.88 -22.24
C ARG A 134 -47.47 4.38 -20.98
N TYR A 135 -48.15 3.62 -20.13
CA TYR A 135 -47.56 3.00 -18.94
C TYR A 135 -46.39 2.09 -19.30
N ALA A 136 -46.54 1.23 -20.31
CA ALA A 136 -45.50 0.32 -20.78
C ALA A 136 -44.28 1.06 -21.38
N LEU A 137 -44.50 2.21 -22.04
CA LEU A 137 -43.40 3.06 -22.50
C LEU A 137 -42.64 3.69 -21.32
N GLN A 138 -43.36 4.28 -20.37
CA GLN A 138 -42.77 4.86 -19.14
C GLN A 138 -42.04 3.81 -18.29
N GLN A 139 -42.51 2.55 -18.30
CA GLN A 139 -41.88 1.45 -17.61
C GLN A 139 -40.50 1.13 -18.18
N LYS A 140 -40.36 1.08 -19.52
CA LYS A 140 -39.06 0.94 -20.19
C LYS A 140 -38.11 2.11 -19.89
N THR A 141 -38.64 3.33 -19.77
CA THR A 141 -37.85 4.49 -19.35
C THR A 141 -37.36 4.33 -17.91
N LEU A 142 -38.21 3.91 -16.98
CA LEU A 142 -37.84 3.65 -15.58
C LEU A 142 -36.75 2.57 -15.49
N GLU A 143 -36.92 1.43 -16.18
CA GLU A 143 -35.91 0.35 -16.23
C GLU A 143 -34.56 0.84 -16.76
N SER A 144 -34.55 1.67 -17.81
CA SER A 144 -33.32 2.28 -18.34
C SER A 144 -32.66 3.24 -17.33
N MET A 145 -33.44 4.03 -16.59
CA MET A 145 -32.92 4.91 -15.54
C MET A 145 -32.39 4.13 -14.33
N GLU A 146 -33.02 3.01 -13.97
CA GLU A 146 -32.55 2.10 -12.92
C GLU A 146 -31.24 1.40 -13.29
N GLN A 147 -31.08 0.96 -14.55
CA GLN A 147 -29.82 0.42 -15.07
C GLN A 147 -28.70 1.47 -15.09
N ALA A 148 -29.02 2.71 -15.48
CA ALA A 148 -28.09 3.82 -15.43
C ALA A 148 -27.66 4.12 -13.98
N LEU A 149 -28.59 4.11 -13.04
CA LEU A 149 -28.33 4.29 -11.61
C LEU A 149 -27.43 3.18 -11.04
N ALA A 150 -27.74 1.91 -11.33
CA ALA A 150 -26.90 0.78 -10.89
C ALA A 150 -25.47 0.86 -11.45
N THR A 151 -25.31 1.39 -12.68
CA THR A 151 -23.99 1.64 -13.28
C THR A 151 -23.25 2.77 -12.57
N ARG A 152 -23.93 3.88 -12.27
CA ARG A 152 -23.36 5.02 -11.54
C ARG A 152 -22.92 4.69 -10.12
N LEU A 153 -23.73 3.92 -9.39
CA LEU A 153 -23.36 3.40 -8.06
C LEU A 153 -22.06 2.59 -8.11
N ARG A 154 -21.89 1.71 -9.10
CA ARG A 154 -20.63 0.96 -9.29
C ARG A 154 -19.43 1.86 -9.61
N ILE A 155 -19.62 2.91 -10.40
CA ILE A 155 -18.58 3.91 -10.72
C ILE A 155 -18.18 4.66 -9.44
N ARG A 156 -19.15 5.16 -8.67
CA ARG A 156 -18.95 5.79 -7.36
C ARG A 156 -18.14 4.90 -6.41
N ASP A 157 -18.54 3.64 -6.27
CA ASP A 157 -17.89 2.69 -5.37
C ASP A 157 -16.46 2.36 -5.82
N THR A 158 -16.21 2.36 -7.13
CA THR A 158 -14.86 2.18 -7.71
C THR A 158 -13.99 3.40 -7.42
N LEU A 159 -14.50 4.62 -7.62
CA LEU A 159 -13.80 5.87 -7.32
C LEU A 159 -13.49 6.00 -5.81
N ALA A 160 -14.42 5.60 -4.94
CA ALA A 160 -14.22 5.59 -3.49
C ALA A 160 -13.10 4.62 -3.07
N LYS A 161 -13.06 3.41 -3.65
CA LYS A 161 -11.96 2.44 -3.43
C LYS A 161 -10.63 2.96 -3.96
N GLN A 162 -10.61 3.54 -5.16
CA GLN A 162 -9.40 4.11 -5.76
C GLN A 162 -8.84 5.24 -4.89
N LEU A 163 -9.70 6.14 -4.40
CA LEU A 163 -9.31 7.22 -3.49
C LEU A 163 -8.63 6.68 -2.22
N GLU A 164 -9.18 5.64 -1.62
CA GLU A 164 -8.62 5.06 -0.39
C GLU A 164 -7.28 4.35 -0.64
N VAL A 165 -7.15 3.62 -1.75
CA VAL A 165 -5.87 3.03 -2.18
C VAL A 165 -4.82 4.11 -2.40
N MET A 166 -5.14 5.22 -3.08
CA MET A 166 -4.20 6.31 -3.33
C MET A 166 -3.76 7.02 -2.04
N LYS A 167 -4.65 7.21 -1.07
CA LYS A 167 -4.28 7.73 0.26
C LYS A 167 -3.34 6.79 1.00
N GLY A 168 -3.64 5.48 1.01
CA GLY A 168 -2.82 4.46 1.64
C GLY A 168 -1.41 4.43 1.05
N GLN A 169 -1.32 4.35 -0.29
CA GLN A 169 -0.05 4.40 -1.02
C GLN A 169 0.74 5.70 -0.74
N LYS A 170 0.07 6.86 -0.69
CA LYS A 170 0.74 8.12 -0.34
C LYS A 170 1.31 8.09 1.08
N ALA A 171 0.57 7.56 2.06
CA ALA A 171 1.02 7.45 3.44
C ALA A 171 2.22 6.49 3.56
N GLU A 172 2.16 5.33 2.91
CA GLU A 172 3.24 4.33 2.84
C GLU A 172 4.52 4.91 2.19
N LEU A 173 4.39 5.58 1.04
CA LEU A 173 5.51 6.25 0.38
C LEU A 173 6.10 7.39 1.23
N THR A 174 5.26 8.13 1.96
CA THR A 174 5.73 9.19 2.87
C THR A 174 6.54 8.59 4.02
N ALA A 175 6.02 7.56 4.69
CA ALA A 175 6.73 6.87 5.77
C ALA A 175 8.04 6.22 5.30
N THR A 176 8.06 5.65 4.08
CA THR A 176 9.27 5.10 3.47
C THR A 176 10.33 6.18 3.21
N ILE A 177 9.93 7.36 2.72
CA ILE A 177 10.85 8.49 2.52
C ILE A 177 11.39 9.02 3.85
N ASP A 178 10.53 9.15 4.87
CA ASP A 178 10.95 9.59 6.21
C ASP A 178 11.92 8.59 6.87
N ALA A 179 11.75 7.28 6.62
CA ALA A 179 12.70 6.24 7.04
C ALA A 179 14.06 6.35 6.31
N LEU A 180 14.04 6.53 4.99
CA LEU A 180 15.27 6.76 4.20
C LEU A 180 16.00 8.05 4.62
N GLU A 181 15.27 9.11 5.00
CA GLU A 181 15.84 10.32 5.59
C GLU A 181 16.57 10.03 6.91
N ALA A 182 16.00 9.19 7.77
CA ALA A 182 16.61 8.79 9.04
C ALA A 182 17.85 7.89 8.83
N GLU A 183 17.77 6.89 7.95
CA GLU A 183 18.92 6.03 7.60
C GLU A 183 20.09 6.85 7.03
N LEU A 184 19.81 7.81 6.15
CA LEU A 184 20.81 8.72 5.60
C LEU A 184 21.45 9.60 6.69
N GLN A 185 20.68 10.07 7.66
CA GLN A 185 21.21 10.83 8.80
C GLN A 185 22.13 9.96 9.68
N VAL A 186 21.72 8.72 9.98
CA VAL A 186 22.56 7.76 10.72
C VAL A 186 23.85 7.45 9.97
N LEU A 187 23.77 7.19 8.66
CA LEU A 187 24.93 6.93 7.81
C LEU A 187 25.89 8.13 7.75
N LYS A 188 25.37 9.37 7.74
CA LYS A 188 26.18 10.58 7.88
C LYS A 188 26.89 10.67 9.23
N LEU A 189 26.18 10.40 10.33
CA LEU A 189 26.77 10.39 11.67
C LEU A 189 27.88 9.33 11.76
N GLN A 190 27.65 8.12 11.25
CA GLN A 190 28.67 7.07 11.14
C GLN A 190 29.85 7.46 10.23
N GLN A 191 29.61 8.15 9.11
CA GLN A 191 30.69 8.68 8.27
C GLN A 191 31.46 9.81 8.95
N MET A 192 30.81 10.64 9.77
CA MET A 192 31.48 11.66 10.57
C MET A 192 32.32 10.99 11.66
N GLU A 193 31.75 10.06 12.44
CA GLU A 193 32.48 9.23 13.40
C GLU A 193 33.66 8.50 12.72
N SER A 194 33.47 7.92 11.54
CA SER A 194 34.53 7.25 10.77
C SER A 194 35.62 8.23 10.30
N LYS A 195 35.27 9.45 9.89
CA LYS A 195 36.25 10.50 9.56
C LYS A 195 37.02 10.96 10.81
N TYR A 196 36.34 11.16 11.93
CA TYR A 196 36.97 11.44 13.23
C TYR A 196 37.78 10.26 13.77
N GLN A 197 37.45 9.02 13.36
CA GLN A 197 38.27 7.85 13.62
C GLN A 197 39.52 7.83 12.72
N THR A 198 39.39 8.26 11.46
CA THR A 198 40.48 8.32 10.47
C THR A 198 41.48 9.47 10.74
N ASP A 199 41.14 10.43 11.62
CA ASP A 199 42.10 11.24 12.38
C ASP A 199 42.85 10.38 13.44
N ASP A 200 43.36 9.22 13.00
CA ASP A 200 43.75 8.05 13.81
C ASP A 200 44.92 8.31 14.77
N THR A 201 45.57 9.48 14.74
CA THR A 201 46.62 9.85 15.72
C THR A 201 46.11 9.99 17.15
N ARG A 202 44.83 10.35 17.33
CA ARG A 202 44.18 10.41 18.65
C ARG A 202 43.41 9.13 18.96
N LEU A 203 42.76 8.55 17.95
CA LEU A 203 42.02 7.31 18.13
C LEU A 203 42.93 6.11 18.45
N ALA A 204 44.15 6.05 17.91
CA ALA A 204 45.14 5.04 18.29
C ALA A 204 45.39 5.02 19.81
N ARG A 205 45.63 6.18 20.42
CA ARG A 205 45.83 6.31 21.89
C ARG A 205 44.61 5.89 22.70
N ILE A 206 43.40 6.14 22.18
CA ILE A 206 42.15 5.75 22.84
C ILE A 206 41.87 4.25 22.67
N LYS A 207 42.16 3.66 21.50
CA LYS A 207 42.11 2.19 21.27
C LYS A 207 43.10 1.45 22.18
N GLU A 208 44.28 2.04 22.42
CA GLU A 208 45.29 1.52 23.34
C GLU A 208 44.79 1.57 24.79
N GLY A 209 44.27 2.72 25.25
CA GLY A 209 43.61 2.83 26.56
C GLY A 209 42.38 1.94 26.74
N ILE A 210 41.59 1.67 25.69
CA ILE A 210 40.47 0.71 25.74
C ILE A 210 40.97 -0.73 25.88
N ARG A 211 42.12 -1.09 25.28
CA ARG A 211 42.74 -2.42 25.47
C ARG A 211 43.28 -2.58 26.88
N GLU A 212 43.92 -1.55 27.44
CA GLU A 212 44.33 -1.56 28.86
C GLU A 212 43.13 -1.66 29.80
N LEU A 213 42.04 -0.91 29.53
CA LEU A 213 40.82 -0.98 30.33
C LEU A 213 40.13 -2.34 30.21
N GLN A 214 40.11 -2.96 29.03
CA GLN A 214 39.61 -4.33 28.84
C GLN A 214 40.47 -5.36 29.57
N ALA A 215 41.80 -5.20 29.59
CA ALA A 215 42.69 -6.04 30.36
C ALA A 215 42.46 -5.87 31.88
N GLN A 216 42.27 -4.64 32.36
CA GLN A 216 41.90 -4.37 33.76
C GLN A 216 40.54 -4.97 34.13
N ILE A 217 39.52 -4.82 33.28
CA ILE A 217 38.19 -5.43 33.48
C ILE A 217 38.26 -6.96 33.45
N GLN A 218 39.12 -7.56 32.63
CA GLN A 218 39.38 -9.00 32.68
C GLN A 218 40.09 -9.41 33.97
N VAL A 219 41.13 -8.70 34.40
CA VAL A 219 41.83 -8.96 35.68
C VAL A 219 40.90 -8.81 36.89
N GLU A 220 39.98 -7.83 36.89
CA GLU A 220 38.98 -7.71 37.94
C GLU A 220 37.89 -8.79 37.87
N ARG A 221 37.46 -9.20 36.68
CA ARG A 221 36.58 -10.38 36.52
C ARG A 221 37.25 -11.67 36.98
N GLU A 222 38.54 -11.85 36.70
CA GLU A 222 39.33 -13.00 37.16
C GLU A 222 39.45 -12.97 38.69
N LYS A 223 39.75 -11.82 39.29
CA LYS A 223 39.74 -11.64 40.76
C LYS A 223 38.38 -11.93 41.38
N LEU A 224 37.28 -11.42 40.81
CA LEU A 224 35.91 -11.69 41.25
C LEU A 224 35.49 -13.15 41.06
N ARG A 225 36.08 -13.86 40.10
CA ARG A 225 35.89 -15.30 39.87
C ARG A 225 36.74 -16.18 40.80
N LEU A 226 37.91 -15.68 41.23
CA LEU A 226 38.82 -16.36 42.15
C LEU A 226 38.46 -16.11 43.63
N LEU A 227 37.75 -15.01 43.94
CA LEU A 227 37.28 -14.68 45.29
C LEU A 227 36.40 -15.78 45.94
N PRO A 228 35.43 -16.42 45.26
CA PRO A 228 34.70 -17.57 45.81
C PRO A 228 35.59 -18.80 46.00
N ALA A 229 36.55 -19.03 45.10
CA ALA A 229 37.44 -20.19 45.13
C ALA A 229 38.51 -20.11 46.24
N ALA A 230 38.73 -18.94 46.82
CA ALA A 230 39.65 -18.72 47.95
C ALA A 230 38.96 -18.80 49.33
N LEU A 231 37.62 -18.96 49.38
CA LEU A 231 36.82 -18.81 50.61
C LEU A 231 35.97 -20.04 50.99
N GLU A 232 35.94 -21.11 50.19
CA GLU A 232 35.32 -22.39 50.58
C GLU A 232 36.36 -23.55 50.61
N SER A 233 36.13 -24.52 51.50
CA SER A 233 37.17 -25.39 52.06
C SER A 233 37.21 -26.83 51.52
N SER A 234 38.43 -27.40 51.50
CA SER A 234 38.85 -28.83 51.44
C SER A 234 37.93 -29.87 52.15
N PRO A 235 37.99 -31.21 51.87
CA PRO A 235 39.24 -31.96 51.55
C PRO A 235 39.21 -33.18 50.56
N VAL A 236 40.42 -33.74 50.38
CA VAL A 236 40.95 -34.98 49.72
C VAL A 236 40.38 -36.32 50.25
N PRO A 237 40.78 -37.55 49.80
CA PRO A 237 41.85 -38.01 48.87
C PRO A 237 41.29 -38.75 47.62
N ALA A 238 41.98 -39.54 46.75
CA ALA A 238 43.35 -40.09 46.60
C ALA A 238 43.62 -40.35 45.07
N ALA A 239 44.67 -41.00 44.52
CA ALA A 239 45.88 -41.70 45.00
C ALA A 239 46.98 -41.78 43.89
N ASP A 240 48.21 -42.14 44.27
CA ASP A 240 49.32 -42.84 43.58
C ASP A 240 49.63 -42.66 42.07
N LYS A 241 50.79 -42.03 41.81
CA LYS A 241 51.99 -42.73 41.27
C LYS A 241 53.30 -42.01 41.63
N SER A 242 54.43 -42.67 41.40
CA SER A 242 55.63 -42.70 42.25
C SER A 242 56.69 -41.59 42.06
N VAL A 243 57.51 -41.41 43.10
CA VAL A 243 58.57 -40.39 43.25
C VAL A 243 59.77 -40.58 42.30
N ASP A 244 59.98 -41.78 41.74
CA ASP A 244 61.14 -42.07 40.88
C ASP A 244 61.15 -41.29 39.56
N ASP A 245 59.99 -40.95 38.99
CA ASP A 245 59.90 -40.16 37.75
C ASP A 245 60.32 -38.69 37.95
N ILE A 246 60.31 -38.19 39.19
CA ILE A 246 60.57 -36.78 39.53
C ILE A 246 62.08 -36.49 39.66
N MET A 247 62.90 -37.51 39.96
CA MET A 247 64.33 -37.35 40.30
C MET A 247 65.30 -37.61 39.13
N ALA A 248 64.80 -37.96 37.95
CA ALA A 248 65.62 -38.30 36.77
C ALA A 248 66.64 -37.23 36.31
N PRO A 249 66.36 -35.90 36.32
CA PRO A 249 67.29 -34.91 35.75
C PRO A 249 68.45 -34.49 36.67
N LEU A 250 68.57 -35.04 37.89
CA LEU A 250 69.54 -34.57 38.92
C LEU A 250 70.68 -35.56 39.25
N ARG A 251 70.87 -36.65 38.47
CA ARG A 251 71.92 -37.67 38.73
C ARG A 251 72.85 -37.95 37.54
N GLY A 252 72.90 -37.05 36.55
CA GLY A 252 73.58 -37.29 35.26
C GLY A 252 74.90 -36.55 35.01
N GLN A 253 75.44 -35.79 35.97
CA GLN A 253 76.75 -35.15 35.85
C GLN A 253 77.57 -35.33 37.13
N GLN A 254 78.88 -35.52 36.95
CA GLN A 254 79.90 -35.77 38.00
C GLN A 254 79.97 -37.19 38.59
N GLN A 255 80.47 -38.13 37.77
CA GLN A 255 81.63 -38.93 38.21
C GLN A 255 82.78 -38.72 37.22
N THR A 256 83.87 -38.17 37.74
CA THR A 256 85.20 -38.11 37.13
C THR A 256 86.03 -39.33 37.59
N THR A 257 87.19 -39.54 36.94
CA THR A 257 88.27 -40.50 37.29
C THR A 257 87.87 -42.00 37.23
N ASP A 258 88.68 -42.89 36.65
CA ASP A 258 90.07 -42.78 36.17
C ASP A 258 90.23 -42.68 34.63
#